data_AF-A0A346RVM3-F1
#
_entry.id   AF-A0A346RVM3-F1
#
_cell.length_a   1.000
_cell.length_b   1.000
_cell.length_c   1.000
_cell.angle_alpha   90.00
_cell.angle_beta   90.00
_cell.angle_gamma   90.00
#
_symmetry.space_group_name_H-M   'P 1'
#
loop_
_entity.id
_entity.type
_entity.pdbx_description
1 polymer ?
#
loop_
_entity_poly.entity_id
_entity_poly.type
_entity_poly.pdbx_seq_one_letter_code
_entity_poly.pdbx_strand_id
1 'polypeptide(L)'
;MRKIVMLGSTPRAQRSLSSVQLPVDLECTSSAPVFYYSTSDFIYDLNDDNKKSEQHQKFKDLFMFRWECAKKENVFNYELNSMYKLIPGDFNLSIQLNIERGQLRRKPMRFHSVNEPFNALRWNFNKLKQNEVMLYMRCKDKPISVDRLDRHVIAINNSPLERGHSLIIPAISQSLPQVIFPATAMAIRIATDAMLLYDDESFHILFNSLLANASVNHLHLHALTWPYSSDIINRHMKGDLYVIRRPSWFISSIVFQLPSEDHFDKFIWNITKTVQYLNSKEVAFNIFFTRAHTLRTLGELCVEQTQPCASLVTAYIFPRVSIAGAKPSVSFNAAALELAGCLTAHSYRFFDTISEEVVLRIIDEQATLSDVFFNEICAKLSDLLLGIKSDHSSEKLEEHSHRVLKHSELTSPELDELRDSFQTFELHSPRRVLINNASSLDDDGASEFTFNFDHKNEKEKCNGSSSA
;
A
#
# COMPACT_ATOMS: atom_id res chain seq x y z
N MET A 1 26.92 15.83 67.18
CA MET A 1 27.33 14.42 67.38
C MET A 1 26.39 13.52 66.61
N ARG A 2 26.95 12.61 65.80
CA ARG A 2 26.25 11.58 65.03
C ARG A 2 25.51 10.62 65.97
N LYS A 3 24.35 10.12 65.56
CA LYS A 3 23.96 8.72 65.80
C LYS A 3 23.09 8.23 64.64
N ILE A 4 23.78 7.53 63.73
CA ILE A 4 23.22 6.61 62.77
C ILE A 4 22.93 5.32 63.53
N VAL A 5 21.74 4.74 63.37
CA VAL A 5 21.46 3.35 63.71
C VAL A 5 20.83 2.71 62.48
N MET A 6 21.55 1.76 61.90
CA MET A 6 21.09 0.84 60.85
C MET A 6 20.61 -0.44 61.52
N LEU A 7 19.55 -1.06 60.98
CA LEU A 7 19.48 -2.48 60.57
C LEU A 7 18.01 -2.92 60.39
N GLY A 8 17.72 -3.63 59.29
CA GLY A 8 16.49 -4.41 59.16
C GLY A 8 16.08 -4.71 57.70
N SER A 9 16.44 -5.90 57.22
CA SER A 9 16.20 -6.48 55.89
C SER A 9 14.80 -7.13 55.74
N THR A 10 14.02 -6.70 54.71
CA THR A 10 13.01 -7.42 53.85
C THR A 10 11.92 -8.33 54.50
N PRO A 11 10.87 -8.85 53.78
CA PRO A 11 10.07 -8.40 52.62
C PRO A 11 8.52 -8.56 52.83
N ARG A 12 7.66 -7.74 52.19
CA ARG A 12 6.19 -7.91 51.89
C ARG A 12 5.55 -6.52 51.74
N ALA A 13 4.52 -6.24 50.94
CA ALA A 13 3.51 -7.04 50.27
C ALA A 13 2.93 -6.28 49.06
N GLN A 14 2.43 -7.07 48.09
CA GLN A 14 1.29 -6.84 47.19
C GLN A 14 0.95 -5.38 46.81
N ARG A 15 1.25 -5.03 45.56
CA ARG A 15 0.56 -3.95 44.85
C ARG A 15 -0.92 -4.32 44.71
N SER A 16 -1.76 -3.59 45.43
CA SER A 16 -3.20 -3.58 45.24
C SER A 16 -3.53 -3.09 43.83
N LEU A 17 -4.43 -3.84 43.17
CA LEU A 17 -5.11 -3.45 41.95
C LEU A 17 -5.88 -2.16 42.24
N SER A 18 -5.30 -1.02 41.86
CA SER A 18 -6.06 0.22 41.74
C SER A 18 -6.76 0.20 40.39
N SER A 19 -8.08 0.21 40.47
CA SER A 19 -9.02 0.53 39.40
C SER A 19 -8.65 1.86 38.75
N VAL A 20 -7.81 1.80 37.72
CA VAL A 20 -7.64 2.93 36.79
C VAL A 20 -8.89 2.94 35.92
N GLN A 21 -9.88 3.70 36.37
CA GLN A 21 -10.98 4.15 35.54
C GLN A 21 -10.36 5.06 34.47
N LEU A 22 -10.21 4.53 33.27
CA LEU A 22 -9.65 5.27 32.13
C LEU A 22 -10.57 6.46 31.83
N PRO A 23 -10.03 7.68 31.70
CA PRO A 23 -10.82 8.84 31.27
C PRO A 23 -11.39 8.57 29.88
N VAL A 24 -12.67 8.89 29.71
CA VAL A 24 -13.45 8.68 28.48
C VAL A 24 -13.00 9.61 27.33
N ASP A 25 -12.06 10.53 27.57
CA ASP A 25 -11.77 11.64 26.66
C ASP A 25 -10.29 11.72 26.23
N LEU A 26 -9.73 10.63 25.71
CA LEU A 26 -8.60 10.76 24.76
C LEU A 26 -9.19 11.04 23.38
N GLU A 27 -9.90 12.16 23.26
CA GLU A 27 -10.34 12.68 21.97
C GLU A 27 -9.11 12.85 21.09
N CYS A 28 -9.20 12.30 19.89
CA CYS A 28 -8.18 12.41 18.89
C CYS A 28 -7.88 13.90 18.69
N THR A 29 -6.61 14.32 18.78
CA THR A 29 -6.20 15.66 18.32
C THR A 29 -6.39 15.86 16.81
N SER A 30 -6.91 14.84 16.13
CA SER A 30 -7.32 14.82 14.74
C SER A 30 -8.81 15.14 14.63
N SER A 31 -9.15 16.13 13.80
CA SER A 31 -10.52 16.47 13.39
C SER A 31 -11.24 15.35 12.62
N ALA A 32 -10.56 14.25 12.28
CA ALA A 32 -11.15 13.17 11.51
C ALA A 32 -12.10 12.31 12.38
N PRO A 33 -13.28 11.95 11.87
CA PRO A 33 -14.27 11.20 12.64
C PRO A 33 -13.83 9.77 12.92
N VAL A 34 -14.38 9.19 13.99
CA VAL A 34 -14.30 7.75 14.26
C VAL A 34 -15.54 7.08 13.69
N PHE A 35 -15.37 6.18 12.74
CA PHE A 35 -16.41 5.31 12.23
C PHE A 35 -16.54 4.08 13.11
N TYR A 36 -17.66 3.99 13.82
CA TYR A 36 -17.99 2.84 14.65
C TYR A 36 -18.94 1.89 13.91
N TYR A 37 -18.64 0.60 13.97
CA TYR A 37 -19.46 -0.49 13.40
C TYR A 37 -19.49 -1.70 14.33
N SER A 38 -20.39 -2.64 14.08
CA SER A 38 -20.52 -3.94 14.74
C SER A 38 -20.45 -5.06 13.70
N THR A 39 -20.23 -6.32 14.10
CA THR A 39 -20.21 -7.44 13.15
C THR A 39 -21.58 -7.74 12.53
N SER A 40 -22.65 -7.25 13.17
CA SER A 40 -24.01 -7.23 12.60
C SER A 40 -24.14 -6.35 11.35
N ASP A 41 -23.20 -5.43 11.14
CA ASP A 41 -23.15 -4.52 10.00
C ASP A 41 -22.30 -5.10 8.85
N PHE A 42 -22.13 -6.42 8.77
CA PHE A 42 -21.37 -7.05 7.70
C PHE A 42 -22.26 -7.62 6.61
N ILE A 43 -21.99 -7.24 5.35
CA ILE A 43 -22.61 -7.83 4.17
C ILE A 43 -21.75 -8.97 3.66
N TYR A 44 -22.09 -10.22 4.01
CA TYR A 44 -21.36 -11.38 3.50
C TYR A 44 -21.59 -11.61 2.01
N ASP A 45 -22.83 -11.43 1.55
CA ASP A 45 -23.24 -11.52 0.14
C ASP A 45 -23.83 -10.18 -0.32
N LEU A 46 -23.18 -9.48 -1.25
CA LEU A 46 -23.67 -8.18 -1.74
C LEU A 46 -25.00 -8.28 -2.51
N ASN A 47 -25.33 -9.47 -3.03
CA ASN A 47 -26.55 -9.70 -3.80
C ASN A 47 -27.72 -10.14 -2.90
N ASP A 48 -27.52 -10.30 -1.59
CA ASP A 48 -28.60 -10.50 -0.62
C ASP A 48 -29.23 -9.16 -0.22
N ASP A 49 -30.25 -8.74 -0.97
CA ASP A 49 -30.97 -7.48 -0.75
C ASP A 49 -31.63 -7.39 0.65
N ASN A 50 -31.90 -8.52 1.31
CA ASN A 50 -32.53 -8.52 2.63
C ASN A 50 -31.58 -8.09 3.76
N LYS A 51 -30.27 -7.99 3.49
CA LYS A 51 -29.24 -7.70 4.50
C LYS A 51 -28.57 -6.34 4.33
N LYS A 52 -29.03 -5.49 3.42
CA LYS A 52 -28.52 -4.11 3.30
C LYS A 52 -29.05 -3.23 4.44
N SER A 53 -28.33 -3.22 5.56
CA SER A 53 -28.55 -2.30 6.69
C SER A 53 -28.22 -0.84 6.34
N GLU A 54 -28.83 0.10 7.05
CA GLU A 54 -28.54 1.54 6.97
C GLU A 54 -27.06 1.86 7.26
N GLN A 55 -26.37 1.01 8.03
CA GLN A 55 -24.99 1.25 8.44
C GLN A 55 -23.99 1.03 7.31
N HIS A 56 -24.28 0.16 6.34
CA HIS A 56 -23.41 -0.08 5.18
C HIS A 56 -23.32 1.16 4.29
N GLN A 57 -24.49 1.72 3.96
CA GLN A 57 -24.60 2.95 3.17
C GLN A 57 -23.81 4.09 3.84
N LYS A 58 -23.82 4.16 5.17
CA LYS A 58 -23.05 5.15 5.94
C LYS A 58 -21.54 4.99 5.78
N PHE A 59 -20.99 3.77 5.65
CA PHE A 59 -19.55 3.59 5.48
C PHE A 59 -19.08 4.09 4.11
N LYS A 60 -19.71 3.60 3.03
CA LYS A 60 -19.40 4.02 1.66
C LYS A 60 -19.59 5.52 1.46
N ASP A 61 -20.71 6.06 1.93
CA ASP A 61 -21.01 7.49 1.79
C ASP A 61 -20.00 8.34 2.56
N LEU A 62 -19.68 7.98 3.80
CA LEU A 62 -18.66 8.71 4.58
C LEU A 62 -17.29 8.62 3.92
N PHE A 63 -16.88 7.43 3.47
CA PHE A 63 -15.61 7.20 2.80
C PHE A 63 -15.49 8.09 1.55
N MET A 64 -16.49 8.03 0.66
CA MET A 64 -16.50 8.80 -0.58
C MET A 64 -16.64 10.30 -0.33
N PHE A 65 -17.48 10.72 0.62
CA PHE A 65 -17.62 12.13 1.00
C PHE A 65 -16.28 12.71 1.46
N ARG A 66 -15.58 12.02 2.37
CA ARG A 66 -14.26 12.48 2.87
C ARG A 66 -13.22 12.51 1.76
N TRP A 67 -13.23 11.54 0.86
CA TRP A 67 -12.34 11.51 -0.29
C TRP A 67 -12.58 12.70 -1.25
N GLU A 68 -13.85 13.02 -1.54
CA GLU A 68 -14.21 14.18 -2.38
C GLU A 68 -13.93 15.52 -1.71
N CYS A 69 -14.08 15.62 -0.38
CA CYS A 69 -13.64 16.79 0.37
C CYS A 69 -12.13 17.00 0.24
N ALA A 70 -11.32 15.95 0.39
CA ALA A 70 -9.87 16.03 0.21
C ALA A 70 -9.48 16.44 -1.22
N LYS A 71 -10.24 15.98 -2.24
CA LYS A 71 -10.08 16.45 -3.62
C LYS A 71 -10.32 17.96 -3.73
N LYS A 72 -11.43 18.47 -3.17
CA LYS A 72 -11.77 19.91 -3.19
C LYS A 72 -10.77 20.77 -2.42
N GLU A 73 -10.13 20.21 -1.40
CA GLU A 73 -9.09 20.86 -0.60
C GLU A 73 -7.68 20.75 -1.23
N ASN A 74 -7.57 20.22 -2.45
CA ASN A 74 -6.29 20.05 -3.18
C ASN A 74 -5.25 19.25 -2.39
N VAL A 75 -5.68 18.16 -1.73
CA VAL A 75 -4.77 17.25 -1.00
C VAL A 75 -3.93 16.37 -1.95
N PHE A 76 -4.40 16.15 -3.17
CA PHE A 76 -3.74 15.28 -4.15
C PHE A 76 -2.60 16.01 -4.87
N ASN A 77 -1.59 15.24 -5.29
CA ASN A 77 -0.45 15.79 -6.04
C ASN A 77 -0.80 16.17 -7.49
N TYR A 78 -1.94 15.69 -8.01
CA TYR A 78 -2.39 15.89 -9.40
C TYR A 78 -3.90 15.65 -9.52
N GLU A 79 -4.47 16.04 -10.66
CA GLU A 79 -5.87 15.79 -10.97
C GLU A 79 -6.06 14.39 -11.58
N LEU A 80 -7.19 13.74 -11.29
CA LEU A 80 -7.51 12.43 -11.87
C LEU A 80 -8.04 12.58 -13.30
N ASN A 81 -7.12 12.82 -14.24
CA ASN A 81 -7.38 12.89 -15.68
C ASN A 81 -6.94 11.58 -16.35
N SER A 82 -7.71 10.51 -16.11
CA SER A 82 -7.39 9.16 -16.56
C SER A 82 -8.13 8.78 -17.86
N MET A 83 -7.45 8.06 -18.75
CA MET A 83 -8.07 7.39 -19.92
C MET A 83 -8.00 5.88 -19.75
N TYR A 84 -8.98 5.15 -20.32
CA TYR A 84 -9.08 3.70 -20.16
C TYR A 84 -9.31 3.02 -21.49
N LYS A 85 -8.84 1.77 -21.58
CA LYS A 85 -9.30 0.82 -22.60
C LYS A 85 -9.17 -0.60 -22.09
N LEU A 86 -9.91 -1.51 -22.72
CA LEU A 86 -9.65 -2.94 -22.63
C LEU A 86 -8.56 -3.30 -23.64
N ILE A 87 -7.68 -4.22 -23.25
CA ILE A 87 -6.67 -4.81 -24.12
C ILE A 87 -7.32 -6.05 -24.76
N PRO A 88 -7.36 -6.15 -26.10
CA PRO A 88 -7.84 -7.35 -26.77
C PRO A 88 -7.02 -8.57 -26.37
N GLY A 89 -7.70 -9.65 -25.98
CA GLY A 89 -7.07 -10.90 -25.53
C GLY A 89 -7.99 -11.77 -24.68
N ASP A 90 -7.45 -12.85 -24.14
CA ASP A 90 -8.19 -13.90 -23.41
C ASP A 90 -8.39 -13.57 -21.92
N PHE A 91 -7.69 -12.55 -21.40
CA PHE A 91 -7.71 -12.19 -19.98
C PHE A 91 -8.52 -10.94 -19.65
N ASN A 92 -9.18 -10.33 -20.65
CA ASN A 92 -10.03 -9.13 -20.47
C ASN A 92 -9.34 -8.02 -19.67
N LEU A 93 -8.05 -7.79 -19.96
CA LEU A 93 -7.23 -6.85 -19.20
C LEU A 93 -7.71 -5.41 -19.43
N SER A 94 -7.82 -4.64 -18.36
CA SER A 94 -8.06 -3.20 -18.45
C SER A 94 -6.75 -2.45 -18.28
N ILE A 95 -6.60 -1.30 -18.94
CA ILE A 95 -5.45 -0.42 -18.73
C ILE A 95 -5.89 1.03 -18.57
N GLN A 96 -5.32 1.70 -17.57
CA GLN A 96 -5.52 3.12 -17.28
C GLN A 96 -4.27 3.93 -17.61
N LEU A 97 -4.38 4.97 -18.43
CA LEU A 97 -3.34 5.96 -18.63
C LEU A 97 -3.48 7.11 -17.62
N ASN A 98 -2.43 7.32 -16.83
CA ASN A 98 -2.26 8.51 -16.01
C ASN A 98 -0.79 8.96 -16.06
N ILE A 99 -0.54 10.00 -16.87
CA ILE A 99 0.80 10.56 -17.13
C ILE A 99 1.29 11.35 -15.92
N GLU A 100 0.43 12.22 -15.36
CA GLU A 100 0.76 13.08 -14.22
C GLU A 100 1.18 12.26 -13.00
N ARG A 101 0.50 11.14 -12.74
CA ARG A 101 0.89 10.19 -11.70
C ARG A 101 2.29 9.64 -11.91
N GLY A 102 2.65 9.31 -13.15
CA GLY A 102 3.99 8.81 -13.49
C GLY A 102 5.09 9.82 -13.15
N GLN A 103 4.78 11.12 -13.23
CA GLN A 103 5.72 12.22 -13.03
C GLN A 103 5.75 12.75 -11.59
N LEU A 104 4.57 12.87 -10.96
CA LEU A 104 4.37 13.58 -9.69
C LEU A 104 4.27 12.64 -8.48
N ARG A 105 4.16 11.33 -8.69
CA ARG A 105 4.23 10.35 -7.60
C ARG A 105 5.65 10.29 -7.04
N ARG A 106 5.75 10.21 -5.72
CA ARG A 106 7.02 9.94 -5.02
C ARG A 106 7.70 8.69 -5.57
N LYS A 107 9.03 8.75 -5.69
CA LYS A 107 9.85 7.57 -5.99
C LYS A 107 9.67 6.51 -4.89
N PRO A 108 9.38 5.25 -5.24
CA PRO A 108 9.28 4.18 -4.25
C PRO A 108 10.60 3.95 -3.52
N MET A 109 10.52 3.59 -2.24
CA MET A 109 11.66 3.18 -1.44
C MET A 109 12.29 1.89 -1.98
N ARG A 110 13.61 1.75 -1.83
CA ARG A 110 14.34 0.52 -2.12
C ARG A 110 14.37 -0.37 -0.88
N PHE A 111 14.19 -1.67 -1.10
CA PHE A 111 14.19 -2.70 -0.06
C PHE A 111 15.10 -3.85 -0.46
N HIS A 112 15.62 -4.57 0.55
CA HIS A 112 16.56 -5.67 0.35
C HIS A 112 16.04 -7.04 0.81
N SER A 113 15.00 -7.05 1.65
CA SER A 113 14.38 -8.27 2.17
C SER A 113 12.87 -8.08 2.26
N VAL A 114 12.12 -9.18 2.22
CA VAL A 114 10.67 -9.18 2.46
C VAL A 114 10.37 -8.75 3.90
N ASN A 115 11.27 -9.07 4.84
CA ASN A 115 11.12 -8.81 6.27
C ASN A 115 12.03 -7.67 6.78
N GLU A 116 12.16 -6.57 6.03
CA GLU A 116 12.96 -5.42 6.45
C GLU A 116 12.31 -4.71 7.67
N PRO A 117 13.08 -4.40 8.74
CA PRO A 117 12.54 -3.73 9.91
C PRO A 117 12.09 -2.29 9.59
N PHE A 118 11.12 -1.80 10.37
CA PHE A 118 10.66 -0.42 10.25
C PHE A 118 11.80 0.57 10.52
N ASN A 119 11.88 1.64 9.72
CA ASN A 119 12.86 2.71 9.90
C ASN A 119 12.16 4.07 9.99
N ALA A 120 12.21 4.70 11.17
CA ALA A 120 11.59 5.99 11.45
C ALA A 120 12.20 7.16 10.67
N LEU A 121 13.47 7.05 10.25
CA LEU A 121 14.19 8.09 9.52
C LEU A 121 13.64 8.22 8.08
N ARG A 122 13.28 7.10 7.46
CA ARG A 122 12.68 7.09 6.12
C ARG A 122 11.25 7.62 6.16
N TRP A 123 10.68 7.94 5.00
CA TRP A 123 9.29 8.39 4.92
C TRP A 123 8.34 7.31 5.47
N ASN A 124 7.36 7.71 6.26
CA ASN A 124 6.38 6.82 6.89
C ASN A 124 5.09 7.58 7.24
N PHE A 125 4.00 6.85 7.49
CA PHE A 125 2.67 7.44 7.67
C PHE A 125 2.47 8.24 8.96
N ASN A 126 3.39 8.20 9.94
CA ASN A 126 3.32 9.14 11.07
C ASN A 126 3.53 10.60 10.64
N LYS A 127 3.99 10.82 9.40
CA LYS A 127 4.18 12.12 8.77
C LYS A 127 2.97 12.60 7.96
N LEU A 128 1.84 11.88 8.01
CA LEU A 128 0.60 12.31 7.37
C LEU A 128 0.11 13.65 7.93
N LYS A 129 -0.36 14.52 7.05
CA LYS A 129 -1.02 15.77 7.43
C LYS A 129 -2.42 15.47 7.95
N GLN A 130 -2.93 16.38 8.76
CA GLN A 130 -4.24 16.25 9.38
C GLN A 130 -5.38 16.13 8.35
N ASN A 131 -5.29 16.85 7.23
CA ASN A 131 -6.26 16.79 6.14
C ASN A 131 -6.11 15.55 5.24
N GLU A 132 -5.03 14.78 5.37
CA GLU A 132 -4.90 13.47 4.72
C GLU A 132 -5.63 12.36 5.50
N VAL A 133 -6.02 12.59 6.76
CA VAL A 133 -6.74 11.60 7.57
C VAL A 133 -8.25 11.65 7.28
N MET A 134 -8.80 10.57 6.73
CA MET A 134 -10.23 10.52 6.37
C MET A 134 -11.08 10.16 7.58
N LEU A 135 -10.77 9.04 8.23
CA LEU A 135 -11.50 8.52 9.40
C LEU A 135 -10.68 7.47 10.16
N TYR A 136 -11.12 7.14 11.37
CA TYR A 136 -10.62 6.02 12.18
C TYR A 136 -11.65 4.90 12.24
N MET A 137 -11.23 3.64 12.15
CA MET A 137 -12.14 2.48 12.23
C MET A 137 -12.17 1.87 13.63
N ARG A 138 -13.38 1.59 14.14
CA ARG A 138 -13.60 0.90 15.43
C ARG A 138 -14.77 -0.09 15.34
N CYS A 139 -14.49 -1.35 15.64
CA CYS A 139 -15.51 -2.38 15.85
C CYS A 139 -15.95 -2.41 17.33
N LYS A 140 -17.26 -2.26 17.60
CA LYS A 140 -17.82 -2.11 18.95
C LYS A 140 -17.87 -3.42 19.73
N ASP A 141 -18.28 -4.49 19.08
CA ASP A 141 -18.56 -5.81 19.66
C ASP A 141 -17.37 -6.76 19.55
N LYS A 142 -16.56 -6.67 18.47
CA LYS A 142 -15.35 -7.48 18.29
C LYS A 142 -14.12 -6.61 17.99
N PRO A 143 -13.42 -6.08 19.03
CA PRO A 143 -12.27 -5.19 18.86
C PRO A 143 -11.25 -5.72 17.84
N ILE A 144 -10.79 -4.83 16.94
CA ILE A 144 -9.88 -5.17 15.83
C ILE A 144 -8.52 -5.66 16.34
N SER A 145 -8.02 -5.05 17.40
CA SER A 145 -6.74 -5.39 18.04
C SER A 145 -6.90 -5.45 19.56
N VAL A 146 -5.92 -6.10 20.20
CA VAL A 146 -5.90 -6.28 21.67
C VAL A 146 -5.79 -4.93 22.38
N ASP A 147 -4.96 -4.02 21.85
CA ASP A 147 -4.83 -2.68 22.40
C ASP A 147 -5.93 -1.76 21.85
N ARG A 148 -6.84 -1.34 22.74
CA ARG A 148 -7.92 -0.41 22.40
C ARG A 148 -7.41 0.98 22.00
N LEU A 149 -6.18 1.34 22.37
CA LEU A 149 -5.56 2.61 21.98
C LEU A 149 -5.04 2.59 20.53
N ASP A 150 -4.96 1.42 19.89
CA ASP A 150 -4.52 1.32 18.50
C ASP A 150 -5.40 2.14 17.57
N ARG A 151 -4.76 2.99 16.77
CA ARG A 151 -5.45 3.83 15.79
C ARG A 151 -5.37 3.17 14.42
N HIS A 152 -6.51 2.66 13.96
CA HIS A 152 -6.67 2.08 12.62
C HIS A 152 -7.22 3.16 11.70
N VAL A 153 -6.38 3.63 10.78
CA VAL A 153 -6.65 4.85 10.00
C VAL A 153 -7.02 4.50 8.57
N ILE A 154 -8.04 5.17 8.03
CA ILE A 154 -8.20 5.34 6.59
C ILE A 154 -7.70 6.75 6.26
N ALA A 155 -6.71 6.82 5.36
CA ALA A 155 -6.10 8.06 4.91
C ALA A 155 -6.15 8.20 3.39
N ILE A 156 -6.08 9.43 2.92
CA ILE A 156 -5.96 9.74 1.50
C ILE A 156 -4.63 9.19 0.96
N ASN A 157 -4.69 8.56 -0.22
CA ASN A 157 -3.50 8.40 -1.02
C ASN A 157 -3.30 9.69 -1.84
N ASN A 158 -2.31 10.51 -1.50
CA ASN A 158 -2.02 11.75 -2.22
C ASN A 158 -1.51 11.55 -3.66
N SER A 159 -1.28 10.30 -4.08
CA SER A 159 -1.07 9.90 -5.48
C SER A 159 -2.11 8.85 -5.90
N PRO A 160 -3.40 9.23 -5.98
CA PRO A 160 -4.50 8.31 -6.22
C PRO A 160 -4.44 7.71 -7.63
N LEU A 161 -4.94 6.48 -7.77
CA LEU A 161 -5.02 5.76 -9.05
C LEU A 161 -6.37 6.06 -9.69
N GLU A 162 -7.40 5.92 -8.86
CA GLU A 162 -8.79 6.13 -9.20
C GLU A 162 -9.46 6.93 -8.08
N ARG A 163 -10.66 7.43 -8.38
CA ARG A 163 -11.63 7.90 -7.41
C ARG A 163 -11.75 6.92 -6.24
N GLY A 164 -11.71 7.46 -5.03
CA GLY A 164 -11.73 6.67 -3.79
C GLY A 164 -10.40 6.03 -3.40
N HIS A 165 -9.33 6.11 -4.21
CA HIS A 165 -8.04 5.51 -3.82
C HIS A 165 -7.49 6.14 -2.54
N SER A 166 -7.47 5.31 -1.50
CA SER A 166 -7.12 5.61 -0.11
C SER A 166 -6.20 4.52 0.45
N LEU A 167 -5.70 4.72 1.66
CA LEU A 167 -4.81 3.83 2.37
C LEU A 167 -5.45 3.40 3.68
N ILE A 168 -5.40 2.10 3.97
CA ILE A 168 -5.73 1.55 5.29
C ILE A 168 -4.41 1.35 6.02
N ILE A 169 -4.26 1.98 7.19
CA ILE A 169 -3.02 1.97 7.98
C ILE A 169 -3.37 1.44 9.39
N PRO A 170 -3.19 0.12 9.61
CA PRO A 170 -3.46 -0.50 10.90
C PRO A 170 -2.50 -0.01 11.98
N ALA A 171 -3.02 0.26 13.18
CA ALA A 171 -2.26 0.63 14.37
C ALA A 171 -1.11 1.62 14.08
N ILE A 172 -1.40 2.73 13.39
CA ILE A 172 -0.41 3.68 12.84
C ILE A 172 0.67 4.09 13.86
N SER A 173 0.28 4.26 15.13
CA SER A 173 1.17 4.65 16.23
C SER A 173 2.28 3.63 16.52
N GLN A 174 2.03 2.35 16.24
CA GLN A 174 2.98 1.27 16.51
C GLN A 174 4.11 1.20 15.47
N SER A 175 4.00 1.93 14.35
CA SER A 175 5.03 1.96 13.32
C SER A 175 5.42 0.56 12.84
N LEU A 176 4.42 -0.26 12.56
CA LEU A 176 4.58 -1.65 12.15
C LEU A 176 5.25 -1.70 10.76
N PRO A 177 6.21 -2.61 10.51
CA PRO A 177 6.77 -2.79 9.17
C PRO A 177 5.72 -3.33 8.19
N GLN A 178 5.96 -3.20 6.88
CA GLN A 178 5.10 -3.70 5.80
C GLN A 178 5.18 -5.24 5.68
N VAL A 179 4.87 -5.94 6.77
CA VAL A 179 5.00 -7.38 6.94
C VAL A 179 3.81 -7.90 7.74
N ILE A 180 3.27 -9.05 7.33
CA ILE A 180 2.13 -9.69 7.99
C ILE A 180 2.60 -10.89 8.83
N PHE A 181 2.58 -10.72 10.14
CA PHE A 181 2.81 -11.73 11.18
C PHE A 181 1.55 -11.88 12.04
N PRO A 182 1.46 -12.86 12.96
CA PRO A 182 0.33 -12.97 13.87
C PRO A 182 0.01 -11.68 14.63
N ALA A 183 1.03 -10.91 15.04
CA ALA A 183 0.86 -9.62 15.70
C ALA A 183 0.29 -8.52 14.80
N THR A 184 0.44 -8.65 13.47
CA THR A 184 -0.05 -7.69 12.47
C THR A 184 -1.23 -8.22 11.64
N ALA A 185 -1.80 -9.36 12.05
CA ALA A 185 -2.96 -10.00 11.42
C ALA A 185 -4.20 -9.09 11.40
N MET A 186 -4.24 -8.05 12.25
CA MET A 186 -5.29 -7.04 12.20
C MET A 186 -5.36 -6.32 10.85
N ALA A 187 -4.29 -6.29 10.05
CA ALA A 187 -4.33 -5.79 8.67
C ALA A 187 -5.32 -6.56 7.79
N ILE A 188 -5.28 -7.90 7.86
CA ILE A 188 -6.20 -8.79 7.12
C ILE A 188 -7.62 -8.64 7.67
N ARG A 189 -7.75 -8.49 9.00
CA ARG A 189 -9.04 -8.22 9.64
C ARG A 189 -9.67 -6.92 9.13
N ILE A 190 -8.96 -5.80 9.16
CA ILE A 190 -9.48 -4.50 8.72
C ILE A 190 -9.81 -4.53 7.23
N ALA A 191 -9.00 -5.20 6.41
CA ALA A 191 -9.30 -5.40 5.00
C ALA A 191 -10.65 -6.12 4.83
N THR A 192 -10.84 -7.22 5.55
CA THR A 192 -12.07 -8.01 5.48
C THR A 192 -13.28 -7.22 5.98
N ASP A 193 -13.15 -6.52 7.11
CA ASP A 193 -14.22 -5.66 7.65
C ASP A 193 -14.60 -4.57 6.65
N ALA A 194 -13.62 -3.87 6.06
CA ALA A 194 -13.87 -2.83 5.06
C ALA A 194 -14.53 -3.39 3.80
N MET A 195 -14.14 -4.58 3.33
CA MET A 195 -14.83 -5.26 2.22
C MET A 195 -16.27 -5.61 2.57
N LEU A 196 -16.55 -6.06 3.80
CA LEU A 196 -17.89 -6.41 4.29
C LEU A 196 -18.79 -5.20 4.52
N LEU A 197 -18.22 -4.04 4.84
CA LEU A 197 -18.93 -2.78 5.09
C LEU A 197 -19.18 -1.97 3.81
N TYR A 198 -18.35 -2.11 2.78
CA TYR A 198 -18.45 -1.36 1.54
C TYR A 198 -19.34 -2.09 0.53
N ASP A 199 -20.51 -1.53 0.24
CA ASP A 199 -21.54 -2.08 -0.64
C ASP A 199 -21.28 -1.71 -2.12
N ASP A 200 -20.18 -2.22 -2.66
CA ASP A 200 -19.81 -2.04 -4.06
C ASP A 200 -18.89 -3.17 -4.54
N GLU A 201 -19.23 -3.78 -5.68
CA GLU A 201 -18.42 -4.85 -6.28
C GLU A 201 -17.12 -4.34 -6.88
N SER A 202 -17.07 -3.06 -7.27
CA SER A 202 -15.87 -2.42 -7.84
C SER A 202 -14.82 -2.09 -6.77
N PHE A 203 -15.17 -2.21 -5.48
CA PHE A 203 -14.27 -1.89 -4.38
C PHE A 203 -13.30 -3.03 -4.10
N HIS A 204 -12.03 -2.68 -4.01
CA HIS A 204 -10.93 -3.62 -3.84
C HIS A 204 -9.98 -3.13 -2.76
N ILE A 205 -9.39 -4.10 -2.05
CA ILE A 205 -8.30 -3.84 -1.11
C ILE A 205 -7.06 -4.59 -1.56
N LEU A 206 -5.94 -3.88 -1.62
CA LEU A 206 -4.68 -4.39 -2.14
C LEU A 206 -3.61 -4.39 -1.06
N PHE A 207 -2.84 -5.47 -0.98
CA PHE A 207 -1.61 -5.52 -0.20
C PHE A 207 -0.43 -5.84 -1.11
N ASN A 208 0.67 -5.12 -0.91
CA ASN A 208 1.95 -5.37 -1.55
C ASN A 208 2.97 -5.62 -0.44
N SER A 209 3.59 -6.80 -0.40
CA SER A 209 4.72 -7.03 0.51
C SER A 209 5.94 -6.22 0.07
N LEU A 210 6.93 -6.09 0.95
CA LEU A 210 8.26 -5.66 0.51
C LEU A 210 8.77 -6.62 -0.58
N LEU A 211 9.51 -6.08 -1.55
CA LEU A 211 9.94 -6.75 -2.78
C LEU A 211 8.81 -7.18 -3.74
N ALA A 212 7.54 -6.97 -3.38
CA ALA A 212 6.36 -7.18 -4.23
C ALA A 212 5.71 -5.85 -4.63
N ASN A 213 6.52 -4.86 -4.99
CA ASN A 213 6.08 -3.51 -5.39
C ASN A 213 5.48 -2.61 -4.30
N ALA A 214 5.64 -2.93 -3.01
CA ALA A 214 5.44 -1.94 -1.94
C ALA A 214 6.26 -0.67 -2.19
N SER A 215 5.78 0.47 -1.69
CA SER A 215 6.47 1.77 -1.88
C SER A 215 7.01 2.36 -0.57
N VAL A 216 6.49 1.89 0.57
CA VAL A 216 6.76 2.42 1.91
C VAL A 216 6.87 1.23 2.88
N ASN A 217 7.85 1.27 3.79
CA ASN A 217 7.93 0.31 4.88
C ASN A 217 7.23 0.85 6.14
N HIS A 218 5.90 0.84 6.10
CA HIS A 218 4.99 1.06 7.21
C HIS A 218 3.70 0.33 6.83
N LEU A 219 3.22 -0.59 7.67
CA LEU A 219 2.06 -1.45 7.38
C LEU A 219 0.88 -0.66 6.82
N HIS A 220 0.54 -0.93 5.56
CA HIS A 220 -0.59 -0.34 4.86
C HIS A 220 -1.17 -1.28 3.81
N LEU A 221 -2.44 -1.06 3.52
CA LEU A 221 -3.14 -1.60 2.37
C LEU A 221 -3.68 -0.44 1.53
N HIS A 222 -3.91 -0.68 0.25
CA HIS A 222 -4.62 0.26 -0.61
C HIS A 222 -6.09 -0.12 -0.64
N ALA A 223 -6.98 0.87 -0.62
CA ALA A 223 -8.42 0.70 -0.84
C ALA A 223 -8.81 1.59 -2.01
N LEU A 224 -9.45 1.03 -3.04
CA LEU A 224 -9.91 1.82 -4.19
C LEU A 224 -11.09 1.13 -4.89
N THR A 225 -11.85 1.91 -5.66
CA THR A 225 -12.76 1.36 -6.68
C THR A 225 -12.03 1.27 -8.02
N TRP A 226 -12.34 0.28 -8.85
CA TRP A 226 -11.84 0.21 -10.23
C TRP A 226 -13.01 0.07 -11.23
N PRO A 227 -13.02 0.83 -12.35
CA PRO A 227 -14.18 0.90 -13.22
C PRO A 227 -14.44 -0.37 -14.05
N TYR A 228 -13.48 -1.30 -14.13
CA TYR A 228 -13.62 -2.56 -14.86
C TYR A 228 -13.56 -3.74 -13.89
N SER A 229 -14.47 -4.70 -14.03
CA SER A 229 -14.39 -5.93 -13.25
C SER A 229 -13.14 -6.72 -13.63
N SER A 230 -12.40 -7.18 -12.61
CA SER A 230 -11.27 -8.08 -12.82
C SER A 230 -11.78 -9.45 -13.24
N ASP A 231 -11.33 -9.94 -14.40
CA ASP A 231 -11.79 -11.21 -14.92
C ASP A 231 -11.23 -12.44 -14.18
N ILE A 232 -10.37 -12.21 -13.17
CA ILE A 232 -9.89 -13.27 -12.26
C ILE A 232 -11.03 -13.91 -11.47
N ILE A 233 -12.12 -13.16 -11.23
CA ILE A 233 -13.28 -13.63 -10.45
C ILE A 233 -14.08 -14.71 -11.20
N ASN A 234 -13.93 -14.78 -12.53
CA ASN A 234 -14.63 -15.73 -13.39
C ASN A 234 -13.83 -17.02 -13.65
N ARG A 235 -12.62 -17.12 -13.09
CA ARG A 235 -11.66 -18.19 -13.39
C ARG A 235 -11.88 -19.45 -12.57
N HIS A 236 -11.67 -20.59 -13.24
CA HIS A 236 -11.70 -21.92 -12.66
C HIS A 236 -10.54 -22.14 -11.69
N MET A 237 -10.85 -22.77 -10.56
CA MET A 237 -9.91 -23.10 -9.50
C MET A 237 -9.72 -24.61 -9.38
N LYS A 238 -8.54 -25.05 -8.95
CA LYS A 238 -8.19 -26.47 -8.80
C LYS A 238 -7.71 -26.78 -7.38
N GLY A 239 -8.02 -27.99 -6.91
CA GLY A 239 -7.48 -28.60 -5.69
C GLY A 239 -8.15 -28.18 -4.39
N ASP A 240 -7.72 -28.81 -3.29
CA ASP A 240 -8.25 -28.58 -1.93
C ASP A 240 -7.89 -27.20 -1.39
N LEU A 241 -6.69 -26.72 -1.73
CA LEU A 241 -6.34 -25.31 -1.68
C LEU A 241 -6.83 -24.71 -2.99
N TYR A 242 -7.91 -23.91 -2.98
CA TYR A 242 -8.42 -23.28 -4.19
C TYR A 242 -7.31 -22.48 -4.86
N VAL A 243 -6.75 -23.01 -5.94
CA VAL A 243 -5.59 -22.43 -6.62
C VAL A 243 -5.95 -22.16 -8.07
N ILE A 244 -5.59 -20.97 -8.54
CA ILE A 244 -5.60 -20.65 -9.97
C ILE A 244 -4.19 -20.91 -10.51
N ARG A 245 -4.12 -21.59 -11.64
CA ARG A 245 -2.87 -21.85 -12.37
C ARG A 245 -3.01 -21.43 -13.82
N ARG A 246 -1.86 -21.25 -14.48
CA ARG A 246 -1.81 -21.18 -15.95
C ARG A 246 -2.41 -22.46 -16.56
N PRO A 247 -3.16 -22.35 -17.67
CA PRO A 247 -3.49 -21.14 -18.42
C PRO A 247 -4.77 -20.42 -17.93
N SER A 248 -5.40 -20.82 -16.83
CA SER A 248 -6.65 -20.21 -16.33
C SER A 248 -6.50 -18.72 -16.05
N TRP A 249 -5.35 -18.35 -15.47
CA TRP A 249 -4.89 -16.97 -15.31
C TRP A 249 -3.39 -16.90 -15.59
N PHE A 250 -2.89 -15.72 -15.92
CA PHE A 250 -1.50 -15.52 -16.32
C PHE A 250 -0.48 -15.65 -15.18
N ILE A 251 -0.93 -15.56 -13.92
CA ILE A 251 -0.10 -15.81 -12.74
C ILE A 251 -0.81 -16.77 -11.79
N SER A 252 -0.03 -17.63 -11.12
CA SER A 252 -0.55 -18.56 -10.14
C SER A 252 -0.99 -17.84 -8.86
N SER A 253 -2.14 -18.23 -8.30
CA SER A 253 -2.67 -17.63 -7.08
C SER A 253 -3.27 -18.66 -6.13
N ILE A 254 -3.20 -18.37 -4.83
CA ILE A 254 -3.89 -19.10 -3.76
C ILE A 254 -5.12 -18.29 -3.38
N VAL A 255 -6.28 -18.93 -3.27
CA VAL A 255 -7.55 -18.26 -3.10
C VAL A 255 -8.24 -18.71 -1.82
N PHE A 256 -8.75 -17.73 -1.08
CA PHE A 256 -9.64 -17.95 0.05
C PHE A 256 -10.92 -17.14 -0.17
N GLN A 257 -12.07 -17.72 0.14
CA GLN A 257 -13.37 -17.04 0.07
C GLN A 257 -14.07 -17.13 1.43
N LEU A 258 -14.76 -16.06 1.81
CA LEU A 258 -15.52 -15.94 3.05
C LEU A 258 -17.02 -16.13 2.76
N PRO A 259 -17.60 -17.32 2.99
CA PRO A 259 -18.99 -17.60 2.66
C PRO A 259 -20.00 -17.08 3.69
N SER A 260 -19.63 -17.06 4.98
CA SER A 260 -20.54 -16.71 6.07
C SER A 260 -19.77 -16.29 7.33
N GLU A 261 -20.52 -15.80 8.32
CA GLU A 261 -19.99 -15.37 9.62
C GLU A 261 -19.22 -16.47 10.36
N ASP A 262 -19.70 -17.72 10.34
CA ASP A 262 -19.04 -18.85 11.00
C ASP A 262 -17.62 -19.12 10.47
N HIS A 263 -17.35 -18.69 9.24
CA HIS A 263 -16.06 -18.88 8.57
C HIS A 263 -15.13 -17.68 8.73
N PHE A 264 -15.57 -16.60 9.37
CA PHE A 264 -14.83 -15.34 9.47
C PHE A 264 -13.45 -15.54 10.08
N ASP A 265 -13.37 -16.14 11.28
CA ASP A 265 -12.08 -16.31 11.97
C ASP A 265 -11.17 -17.29 11.23
N LYS A 266 -11.74 -18.33 10.62
CA LYS A 266 -10.98 -19.30 9.80
C LYS A 266 -10.41 -18.65 8.54
N PHE A 267 -11.17 -17.77 7.88
CA PHE A 267 -10.73 -17.02 6.71
C PHE A 267 -9.54 -16.12 7.03
N ILE A 268 -9.63 -15.31 8.10
CA ILE A 268 -8.53 -14.47 8.56
C ILE A 268 -7.31 -15.32 8.94
N TRP A 269 -7.53 -16.43 9.65
CA TRP A 269 -6.46 -17.34 10.07
C TRP A 269 -5.75 -17.98 8.87
N ASN A 270 -6.49 -18.50 7.89
CA ASN A 270 -5.93 -19.15 6.69
C ASN A 270 -5.04 -18.19 5.89
N ILE A 271 -5.52 -16.96 5.66
CA ILE A 271 -4.75 -15.92 4.95
C ILE A 271 -3.50 -15.57 5.76
N THR A 272 -3.66 -15.31 7.06
CA THR A 272 -2.54 -14.95 7.95
C THR A 272 -1.49 -16.05 7.98
N LYS A 273 -1.89 -17.32 8.05
CA LYS A 273 -0.96 -18.47 8.04
C LYS A 273 -0.24 -18.62 6.71
N THR A 274 -0.96 -18.40 5.61
CA THR A 274 -0.38 -18.45 4.26
C THR A 274 0.70 -17.38 4.11
N VAL A 275 0.39 -16.12 4.42
CA VAL A 275 1.36 -15.03 4.28
C VAL A 275 2.49 -15.11 5.31
N GLN A 276 2.23 -15.64 6.51
CA GLN A 276 3.26 -15.93 7.50
C GLN A 276 4.27 -16.95 6.96
N TYR A 277 3.79 -18.01 6.29
CA TYR A 277 4.66 -19.00 5.66
C TYR A 277 5.51 -18.36 4.56
N LEU A 278 4.90 -17.56 3.67
CA LEU A 278 5.61 -16.84 2.61
C LEU A 278 6.68 -15.90 3.17
N ASN A 279 6.35 -15.12 4.21
CA ASN A 279 7.32 -14.27 4.92
C ASN A 279 8.48 -15.10 5.49
N SER A 280 8.21 -16.25 6.13
CA SER A 280 9.25 -17.13 6.69
C SER A 280 10.21 -17.70 5.65
N LYS A 281 9.80 -17.72 4.39
CA LYS A 281 10.59 -18.21 3.24
C LYS A 281 11.15 -17.08 2.39
N GLU A 282 11.03 -15.82 2.82
CA GLU A 282 11.41 -14.62 2.04
C GLU A 282 10.79 -14.61 0.63
N VAL A 283 9.58 -15.18 0.49
CA VAL A 283 8.81 -15.15 -0.76
C VAL A 283 7.96 -13.90 -0.76
N ALA A 284 8.24 -12.99 -1.72
CA ALA A 284 7.43 -11.80 -1.92
C ALA A 284 6.02 -12.18 -2.40
N PHE A 285 5.01 -11.39 -2.03
CA PHE A 285 3.64 -11.65 -2.41
C PHE A 285 2.78 -10.39 -2.49
N ASN A 286 1.70 -10.52 -3.26
CA ASN A 286 0.63 -9.54 -3.34
C ASN A 286 -0.67 -10.17 -2.84
N ILE A 287 -1.60 -9.37 -2.30
CA ILE A 287 -2.97 -9.80 -1.98
C ILE A 287 -3.96 -8.86 -2.66
N PHE A 288 -4.96 -9.44 -3.29
CA PHE A 288 -6.09 -8.74 -3.88
C PHE A 288 -7.38 -9.23 -3.21
N PHE A 289 -8.03 -8.35 -2.45
CA PHE A 289 -9.36 -8.58 -1.91
C PHE A 289 -10.38 -7.95 -2.84
N THR A 290 -11.38 -8.75 -3.22
CA THR A 290 -12.49 -8.32 -4.06
C THR A 290 -13.77 -9.04 -3.64
N ARG A 291 -14.89 -8.56 -4.17
CA ARG A 291 -16.12 -9.32 -4.24
C ARG A 291 -16.06 -10.24 -5.46
N ALA A 292 -16.35 -11.51 -5.27
CA ALA A 292 -16.31 -12.50 -6.32
C ALA A 292 -17.43 -13.52 -6.14
N HIS A 293 -17.79 -14.14 -7.25
CA HIS A 293 -18.79 -15.19 -7.27
C HIS A 293 -18.32 -16.44 -6.52
N THR A 294 -19.25 -17.32 -6.16
CA THR A 294 -18.91 -18.61 -5.53
C THR A 294 -17.85 -19.35 -6.35
N LEU A 295 -16.79 -19.81 -5.66
CA LEU A 295 -15.66 -20.46 -6.30
C LEU A 295 -16.09 -21.68 -7.12
N ARG A 296 -15.63 -21.77 -8.37
CA ARG A 296 -15.91 -22.90 -9.26
C ARG A 296 -14.72 -23.82 -9.39
N THR A 297 -14.94 -25.11 -9.11
CA THR A 297 -13.94 -26.18 -9.27
C THR A 297 -14.25 -27.16 -10.39
N LEU A 298 -15.38 -27.01 -11.07
CA LEU A 298 -15.80 -27.85 -12.20
C LEU A 298 -16.28 -26.98 -13.37
N GLY A 299 -16.19 -27.53 -14.59
CA GLY A 299 -16.65 -26.88 -15.82
C GLY A 299 -15.53 -26.15 -16.59
N GLU A 300 -15.93 -25.18 -17.41
CA GLU A 300 -15.02 -24.41 -18.28
C GLU A 300 -14.04 -23.52 -17.48
N LEU A 301 -12.90 -23.19 -18.10
CA LEU A 301 -11.81 -22.42 -17.50
C LEU A 301 -12.22 -20.99 -17.11
N CYS A 302 -13.06 -20.35 -17.92
CA CYS A 302 -13.64 -19.04 -17.66
C CYS A 302 -15.12 -19.10 -18.00
N VAL A 303 -15.98 -18.60 -17.11
CA VAL A 303 -17.41 -18.45 -17.37
C VAL A 303 -17.85 -17.13 -16.76
N GLU A 304 -18.30 -16.21 -17.61
CA GLU A 304 -18.97 -15.00 -17.15
C GLU A 304 -20.33 -15.37 -16.56
N GLN A 305 -20.60 -14.89 -15.35
CA GLN A 305 -21.87 -15.12 -14.68
C GLN A 305 -22.95 -14.21 -15.29
N THR A 306 -23.90 -14.82 -15.99
CA THR A 306 -25.05 -14.14 -16.59
C THR A 306 -26.27 -14.09 -15.68
N GLN A 307 -26.24 -14.80 -14.55
CA GLN A 307 -27.31 -14.87 -13.56
C GLN A 307 -26.85 -14.33 -12.21
N PRO A 308 -27.77 -13.79 -11.39
CA PRO A 308 -27.45 -13.35 -10.04
C PRO A 308 -26.90 -14.52 -9.22
N CYS A 309 -25.69 -14.37 -8.71
CA CYS A 309 -25.07 -15.34 -7.80
C CYS A 309 -24.44 -14.60 -6.62
N ALA A 310 -24.09 -15.34 -5.57
CA ALA A 310 -23.53 -14.75 -4.37
C ALA A 310 -22.26 -13.95 -4.68
N SER A 311 -22.13 -12.77 -4.08
CA SER A 311 -21.01 -11.85 -4.26
C SER A 311 -20.24 -11.72 -2.94
N LEU A 312 -19.27 -12.61 -2.78
CA LEU A 312 -18.61 -12.95 -1.52
C LEU A 312 -17.20 -12.33 -1.45
N VAL A 313 -16.76 -11.98 -0.24
CA VAL A 313 -15.38 -11.50 -0.04
C VAL A 313 -14.39 -12.61 -0.34
N THR A 314 -13.48 -12.34 -1.28
CA THR A 314 -12.50 -13.30 -1.77
C THR A 314 -11.12 -12.65 -1.80
N ALA A 315 -10.13 -13.36 -1.25
CA ALA A 315 -8.73 -12.95 -1.21
C ALA A 315 -7.91 -13.82 -2.16
N TYR A 316 -7.27 -13.18 -3.13
CA TYR A 316 -6.32 -13.79 -4.06
C TYR A 316 -4.91 -13.41 -3.59
N ILE A 317 -4.10 -14.42 -3.26
CA ILE A 317 -2.71 -14.24 -2.86
C ILE A 317 -1.84 -14.67 -4.05
N PHE A 318 -0.94 -13.79 -4.47
CA PHE A 318 -0.01 -14.03 -5.57
C PHE A 318 1.42 -14.14 -5.03
N PRO A 319 1.90 -15.35 -4.68
CA PRO A 319 3.33 -15.59 -4.46
C PRO A 319 4.10 -15.31 -5.75
N ARG A 320 5.21 -14.59 -5.64
CA ARG A 320 5.93 -14.07 -6.82
C ARG A 320 7.43 -14.05 -6.62
N VAL A 321 8.18 -13.90 -7.71
CA VAL A 321 9.61 -13.55 -7.61
C VAL A 321 9.78 -12.17 -6.97
N SER A 322 10.81 -12.06 -6.14
CA SER A 322 11.17 -10.82 -5.45
C SER A 322 11.86 -9.85 -6.40
N ILE A 323 11.42 -8.59 -6.40
CA ILE A 323 12.11 -7.50 -7.10
C ILE A 323 12.96 -6.73 -6.08
N ALA A 324 14.26 -7.02 -6.05
CA ALA A 324 15.22 -6.31 -5.22
C ALA A 324 15.80 -5.09 -5.93
N GLY A 325 16.09 -4.04 -5.15
CA GLY A 325 16.76 -2.83 -5.65
C GLY A 325 15.80 -1.84 -6.34
N ALA A 326 16.29 -1.19 -7.40
CA ALA A 326 15.50 -0.20 -8.14
C ALA A 326 14.38 -0.91 -8.92
N LYS A 327 13.16 -0.38 -8.84
CA LYS A 327 12.04 -0.90 -9.66
C LYS A 327 12.41 -0.76 -11.14
N PRO A 328 12.12 -1.77 -11.98
CA PRO A 328 12.46 -1.71 -13.39
C PRO A 328 11.82 -0.47 -14.03
N SER A 329 12.52 0.17 -14.98
CA SER A 329 12.00 1.32 -15.72
C SER A 329 11.02 0.85 -16.80
N VAL A 330 9.98 0.15 -16.36
CA VAL A 330 8.91 -0.40 -17.18
C VAL A 330 7.69 0.51 -17.12
N SER A 331 6.86 0.43 -18.15
CA SER A 331 5.69 1.28 -18.29
C SER A 331 4.63 1.07 -17.19
N PHE A 332 4.64 -0.10 -16.52
CA PHE A 332 3.89 -0.40 -15.31
C PHE A 332 4.64 -1.39 -14.42
N ASN A 333 4.37 -1.37 -13.12
CA ASN A 333 4.93 -2.34 -12.19
C ASN A 333 3.88 -3.39 -11.86
N ALA A 334 4.20 -4.68 -11.92
CA ALA A 334 3.27 -5.76 -11.59
C ALA A 334 2.95 -5.80 -10.08
N ALA A 335 2.15 -4.89 -9.56
CA ALA A 335 1.68 -4.89 -8.16
C ALA A 335 0.33 -5.63 -8.07
N ALA A 336 -0.28 -5.66 -6.88
CA ALA A 336 -1.52 -6.42 -6.64
C ALA A 336 -2.65 -6.11 -7.63
N LEU A 337 -2.84 -4.85 -8.01
CA LEU A 337 -3.88 -4.44 -8.95
C LEU A 337 -3.59 -4.97 -10.36
N GLU A 338 -2.36 -4.81 -10.82
CA GLU A 338 -1.93 -5.27 -12.14
C GLU A 338 -1.94 -6.80 -12.25
N LEU A 339 -1.61 -7.53 -11.18
CA LEU A 339 -1.73 -8.99 -11.14
C LEU A 339 -3.18 -9.49 -11.14
N ALA A 340 -4.13 -8.63 -10.76
CA ALA A 340 -5.57 -8.85 -10.93
C ALA A 340 -6.07 -8.41 -12.31
N GLY A 341 -5.20 -8.04 -13.26
CA GLY A 341 -5.60 -7.68 -14.63
C GLY A 341 -6.07 -6.23 -14.82
N CYS A 342 -5.86 -5.40 -13.79
CA CYS A 342 -6.18 -3.98 -13.80
C CYS A 342 -4.87 -3.18 -13.93
N LEU A 343 -4.50 -2.85 -15.17
CA LEU A 343 -3.19 -2.30 -15.51
C LEU A 343 -3.15 -0.78 -15.44
N THR A 344 -1.94 -0.26 -15.24
CA THR A 344 -1.65 1.18 -15.27
C THR A 344 -0.66 1.50 -16.39
N ALA A 345 -0.67 2.71 -16.89
CA ALA A 345 0.27 3.21 -17.90
C ALA A 345 0.63 4.66 -17.57
N HIS A 346 1.91 4.99 -17.77
CA HIS A 346 2.45 6.32 -17.51
C HIS A 346 2.89 7.08 -18.77
N SER A 347 2.74 6.47 -19.95
CA SER A 347 3.00 7.12 -21.23
C SER A 347 1.92 6.77 -22.24
N TYR A 348 1.55 7.76 -23.05
CA TYR A 348 0.58 7.55 -24.12
C TYR A 348 1.06 6.50 -25.13
N ARG A 349 2.34 6.53 -25.51
CA ARG A 349 2.92 5.54 -26.43
C ARG A 349 2.70 4.12 -25.94
N PHE A 350 3.00 3.84 -24.67
CA PHE A 350 2.78 2.49 -24.13
C PHE A 350 1.29 2.15 -24.07
N PHE A 351 0.46 3.08 -23.58
CA PHE A 351 -0.98 2.87 -23.53
C PHE A 351 -1.55 2.56 -24.92
N ASP A 352 -1.12 3.25 -25.97
CA ASP A 352 -1.60 3.05 -27.33
C ASP A 352 -1.18 1.68 -27.89
N THR A 353 0.11 1.34 -27.79
CA THR A 353 0.69 0.16 -28.46
C THR A 353 0.63 -1.14 -27.66
N ILE A 354 0.17 -1.12 -26.40
CA ILE A 354 0.16 -2.31 -25.55
C ILE A 354 -0.72 -3.42 -26.13
N SER A 355 -0.19 -4.65 -26.09
CA SER A 355 -0.92 -5.88 -26.39
C SER A 355 -0.89 -6.82 -25.19
N GLU A 356 -1.82 -7.78 -25.15
CA GLU A 356 -1.85 -8.78 -24.07
C GLU A 356 -0.52 -9.56 -23.99
N GLU A 357 0.05 -9.97 -25.12
CA GLU A 357 1.35 -10.66 -25.17
C GLU A 357 2.47 -9.88 -24.46
N VAL A 358 2.53 -8.56 -24.67
CA VAL A 358 3.53 -7.70 -24.02
C VAL A 358 3.28 -7.62 -22.51
N VAL A 359 2.02 -7.55 -22.08
CA VAL A 359 1.68 -7.58 -20.65
C VAL A 359 2.14 -8.89 -20.01
N LEU A 360 1.81 -10.02 -20.64
CA LEU A 360 2.15 -11.36 -20.14
C LEU A 360 3.67 -11.51 -20.01
N ARG A 361 4.44 -11.04 -21.00
CA ARG A 361 5.91 -11.04 -20.95
C ARG A 361 6.46 -10.24 -19.77
N ILE A 362 5.92 -9.03 -19.55
CA ILE A 362 6.33 -8.17 -18.44
C ILE A 362 6.05 -8.85 -17.09
N ILE A 363 4.88 -9.48 -16.94
CA ILE A 363 4.49 -10.17 -15.71
C ILE A 363 5.35 -11.42 -15.50
N ASP A 364 5.64 -12.17 -16.55
CA ASP A 364 6.51 -13.34 -16.50
C ASP A 364 7.93 -13.00 -16.03
N GLU A 365 8.48 -11.88 -16.50
CA GLU A 365 9.81 -11.41 -16.07
C GLU A 365 9.81 -10.87 -14.63
N GLN A 366 8.71 -10.25 -14.17
CA GLN A 366 8.69 -9.50 -12.92
C GLN A 366 8.05 -10.21 -11.73
N ALA A 367 7.20 -11.19 -11.96
CA ALA A 367 6.34 -11.74 -10.92
C ALA A 367 6.19 -13.27 -10.97
N THR A 368 6.22 -13.90 -12.15
CA THR A 368 5.91 -15.33 -12.25
C THR A 368 6.94 -16.20 -11.52
N LEU A 369 6.44 -17.05 -10.61
CA LEU A 369 7.21 -18.16 -10.02
C LEU A 369 7.22 -19.37 -10.94
N SER A 370 8.27 -20.19 -10.86
CA SER A 370 8.27 -21.51 -11.51
C SER A 370 7.16 -22.39 -10.92
N ASP A 371 6.52 -23.20 -11.77
CA ASP A 371 5.45 -24.10 -11.35
C ASP A 371 5.92 -25.11 -10.28
N VAL A 372 7.17 -25.57 -10.36
CA VAL A 372 7.79 -26.49 -9.37
C VAL A 372 7.76 -25.85 -7.98
N PHE A 373 8.35 -24.66 -7.85
CA PHE A 373 8.41 -23.95 -6.58
C PHE A 373 7.03 -23.56 -6.04
N PHE A 374 6.12 -23.13 -6.93
CA PHE A 374 4.74 -22.84 -6.52
C PHE A 374 4.01 -24.10 -6.01
N ASN A 375 4.23 -25.26 -6.63
CA ASN A 375 3.66 -26.52 -6.15
C ASN A 375 4.24 -26.95 -4.79
N GLU A 376 5.52 -26.70 -4.53
CA GLU A 376 6.13 -26.93 -3.21
C GLU A 376 5.47 -26.05 -2.13
N ILE A 377 5.24 -24.77 -2.44
CA ILE A 377 4.50 -23.84 -1.57
C ILE A 377 3.10 -24.40 -1.30
N CYS A 378 2.35 -24.76 -2.34
CA CYS A 378 0.99 -25.31 -2.17
C CYS A 378 0.97 -26.58 -1.32
N ALA A 379 1.89 -27.52 -1.54
CA ALA A 379 1.95 -28.77 -0.77
C ALA A 379 2.18 -28.48 0.73
N LYS A 380 3.16 -27.63 1.05
CA LYS A 380 3.45 -27.26 2.44
C LYS A 380 2.31 -26.47 3.10
N LEU A 381 1.62 -25.63 2.34
CA LEU A 381 0.45 -24.90 2.84
C LEU A 381 -0.73 -25.83 3.10
N SER A 382 -0.99 -26.80 2.22
CA SER A 382 -2.04 -27.81 2.45
C SER A 382 -1.79 -28.57 3.75
N ASP A 383 -0.55 -29.02 3.99
CA ASP A 383 -0.18 -29.69 5.25
C ASP A 383 -0.40 -28.78 6.47
N LEU A 384 0.03 -27.52 6.36
CA LEU A 384 -0.07 -26.51 7.43
C LEU A 384 -1.53 -26.17 7.78
N LEU A 385 -2.38 -26.00 6.77
CA LEU A 385 -3.77 -25.58 6.94
C LEU A 385 -4.70 -26.73 7.33
N LEU A 386 -4.37 -27.97 6.92
CA LEU A 386 -5.09 -29.18 7.34
C LEU A 386 -4.63 -29.70 8.71
N GLY A 387 -3.58 -29.12 9.29
CA GLY A 387 -3.08 -29.48 10.62
C GLY A 387 -2.36 -30.82 10.67
N ILE A 388 -1.90 -31.33 9.52
CA ILE A 388 -1.09 -32.56 9.47
C ILE A 388 0.31 -32.18 9.95
N LYS A 389 0.61 -32.49 11.21
CA LYS A 389 1.98 -32.42 11.72
C LYS A 389 2.82 -33.42 10.94
N SER A 390 3.67 -32.96 10.04
CA SER A 390 4.79 -33.77 9.57
C SER A 390 5.78 -33.88 10.73
N ASP A 391 5.70 -34.97 11.50
CA ASP A 391 6.83 -35.46 12.27
C ASP A 391 7.93 -35.78 11.25
N HIS A 392 8.92 -34.88 11.11
CA HIS A 392 10.32 -35.12 10.75
C HIS A 392 11.01 -33.80 10.42
N SER A 393 11.51 -33.13 11.46
CA SER A 393 12.90 -32.67 11.59
C SER A 393 13.00 -31.64 12.72
N SER A 394 13.41 -32.12 13.88
CA SER A 394 13.92 -31.29 14.96
C SER A 394 15.23 -30.62 14.49
N GLU A 395 15.15 -29.46 13.86
CA GLU A 395 16.28 -28.54 13.86
C GLU A 395 16.19 -27.66 15.10
N LYS A 396 17.10 -27.93 16.03
CA LYS A 396 17.33 -27.12 17.22
C LYS A 396 17.65 -25.70 16.77
N LEU A 397 16.79 -24.74 17.14
CA LEU A 397 17.16 -23.34 17.25
C LEU A 397 18.17 -23.23 18.40
N GLU A 398 19.45 -23.30 18.08
CA GLU A 398 20.50 -22.83 18.98
C GLU A 398 20.55 -21.30 18.90
N GLU A 399 20.22 -20.65 20.01
CA GLU A 399 20.54 -19.25 20.26
C GLU A 399 22.07 -19.08 20.24
N HIS A 400 22.62 -18.59 19.12
CA HIS A 400 23.94 -17.98 19.13
C HIS A 400 23.81 -16.46 19.14
N SER A 401 23.77 -15.92 20.36
CA SER A 401 23.99 -14.50 20.60
C SER A 401 25.46 -14.17 20.33
N HIS A 402 25.77 -13.69 19.13
CA HIS A 402 26.96 -12.88 18.91
C HIS A 402 26.54 -11.48 18.46
N ARG A 403 26.50 -10.58 19.44
CA ARG A 403 26.52 -9.13 19.21
C ARG A 403 27.82 -8.79 18.50
N VAL A 404 27.73 -8.45 17.22
CA VAL A 404 28.71 -7.58 16.57
C VAL A 404 28.01 -6.25 16.32
N LEU A 405 28.23 -5.30 17.23
CA LEU A 405 27.98 -3.89 16.97
C LEU A 405 28.95 -3.44 15.89
N LYS A 406 28.51 -3.44 14.63
CA LYS A 406 29.10 -2.60 13.60
C LYS A 406 28.26 -1.34 13.53
N HIS A 407 28.84 -0.22 13.95
CA HIS A 407 28.39 1.10 13.52
C HIS A 407 28.47 1.11 11.99
N SER A 408 27.32 1.01 11.31
CA SER A 408 27.23 1.27 9.89
C SER A 408 27.15 2.78 9.70
N GLU A 409 28.23 3.36 9.19
CA GLU A 409 28.18 4.68 8.56
C GLU A 409 27.18 4.61 7.40
N LEU A 410 26.31 5.62 7.31
CA LEU A 410 25.30 5.77 6.25
C LEU A 410 25.98 5.62 4.89
N THR A 411 25.49 4.69 4.07
CA THR A 411 25.94 4.56 2.69
C THR A 411 25.35 5.70 1.84
N SER A 412 26.06 6.09 0.78
CA SER A 412 25.68 7.21 -0.09
C SER A 412 24.23 7.22 -0.62
N PRO A 413 23.55 6.08 -0.89
CA PRO A 413 22.15 6.10 -1.33
C PRO A 413 21.17 6.52 -0.23
N GLU A 414 21.47 6.23 1.03
CA GLU A 414 20.61 6.58 2.17
C GLU A 414 20.70 8.08 2.49
N LEU A 415 21.86 8.68 2.23
CA LEU A 415 22.08 10.13 2.29
C LEU A 415 21.38 10.87 1.16
N ASP A 416 21.33 10.30 -0.05
CA ASP A 416 20.56 10.86 -1.17
C ASP A 416 19.05 10.76 -0.90
N GLU A 417 18.57 9.64 -0.34
CA GLU A 417 17.17 9.48 0.09
C GLU A 417 16.78 10.45 1.23
N LEU A 418 17.70 10.74 2.16
CA LEU A 418 17.50 11.76 3.20
C LEU A 418 17.48 13.17 2.60
N ARG A 419 18.36 13.51 1.65
CA ARG A 419 18.38 14.82 0.99
C ARG A 419 17.08 15.13 0.23
N ASP A 420 16.52 14.15 -0.47
CA ASP A 420 15.23 14.32 -1.17
C ASP A 420 14.07 14.60 -0.19
N SER A 421 14.14 14.05 1.04
CA SER A 421 13.12 14.33 2.06
C SER A 421 13.17 15.76 2.60
N PHE A 422 14.34 16.42 2.55
CA PHE A 422 14.51 17.82 2.95
C PHE A 422 14.18 18.83 1.83
N GLN A 423 14.25 18.46 0.55
CA GLN A 423 13.86 19.36 -0.55
C GLN A 423 12.35 19.64 -0.61
N THR A 424 11.52 18.84 0.06
CA THR A 424 10.08 19.14 0.25
C THR A 424 9.81 20.31 1.22
N PHE A 425 10.86 20.89 1.82
CA PHE A 425 10.77 22.01 2.77
C PHE A 425 11.35 23.34 2.24
N GLU A 426 11.48 23.52 0.92
CA GLU A 426 11.74 24.87 0.40
C GLU A 426 10.49 25.75 0.53
N LEU A 427 10.41 26.45 1.66
CA LEU A 427 9.59 27.63 1.87
C LEU A 427 9.82 28.60 0.71
N HIS A 428 8.84 28.71 -0.18
CA HIS A 428 8.79 29.81 -1.14
C HIS A 428 8.63 31.11 -0.36
N SER A 429 9.77 31.78 -0.13
CA SER A 429 9.79 33.12 0.44
C SER A 429 9.25 34.11 -0.61
N PRO A 430 8.24 34.95 -0.29
CA PRO A 430 7.67 35.86 -1.27
C PRO A 430 8.69 36.97 -1.58
N ARG A 431 9.14 37.03 -2.84
CA ARG A 431 10.00 38.10 -3.36
C ARG A 431 9.36 39.46 -3.11
N ARG A 432 9.94 40.25 -2.20
CA ARG A 432 9.67 41.70 -2.11
C ARG A 432 10.32 42.40 -3.29
N VAL A 433 9.49 43.07 -4.09
CA VAL A 433 9.90 44.10 -5.05
C VAL A 433 10.45 45.27 -4.24
N LEU A 434 11.73 45.58 -4.43
CA LEU A 434 12.36 46.81 -3.91
C LEU A 434 12.84 47.62 -5.12
N ILE A 435 12.11 48.69 -5.37
CA ILE A 435 12.47 49.81 -6.23
C ILE A 435 13.59 50.57 -5.50
N ASN A 436 14.76 50.71 -6.12
CA ASN A 436 15.77 51.65 -5.68
C ASN A 436 16.12 52.61 -6.83
N ASN A 437 15.71 53.86 -6.63
CA ASN A 437 16.27 55.04 -7.29
C ASN A 437 17.60 55.43 -6.61
N ALA A 438 18.43 56.11 -7.39
CA ALA A 438 19.45 57.10 -7.01
C ALA A 438 20.94 56.68 -7.08
N SER A 439 21.56 57.22 -8.14
CA SER A 439 22.76 58.06 -8.18
C SER A 439 24.13 57.50 -7.75
N SER A 440 24.97 57.42 -8.77
CA SER A 440 26.43 57.51 -8.81
C SER A 440 27.03 58.64 -7.97
N LEU A 441 28.18 58.37 -7.34
CA LEU A 441 29.29 59.31 -7.16
C LEU A 441 30.60 58.51 -7.12
N ASP A 442 31.54 58.95 -7.95
CA ASP A 442 32.91 58.46 -8.17
C ASP A 442 33.81 58.64 -6.93
N ASP A 443 34.85 57.80 -6.78
CA ASP A 443 36.22 58.30 -6.60
C ASP A 443 37.30 57.19 -6.78
N ASP A 444 38.49 57.68 -7.15
CA ASP A 444 39.68 57.08 -7.77
C ASP A 444 40.45 55.95 -7.06
N GLY A 445 41.25 55.22 -7.86
CA GLY A 445 42.67 55.01 -7.51
C GLY A 445 43.30 53.63 -7.74
N ALA A 446 43.99 53.48 -8.90
CA ALA A 446 45.20 52.67 -9.19
C ALA A 446 45.13 51.12 -9.01
N SER A 447 45.72 50.25 -9.84
CA SER A 447 46.83 50.34 -10.80
C SER A 447 46.80 49.14 -11.77
N GLU A 448 47.18 49.41 -13.03
CA GLU A 448 47.94 48.58 -13.98
C GLU A 448 47.68 47.06 -14.08
N PHE A 449 47.22 46.60 -15.24
CA PHE A 449 48.01 45.70 -16.12
C PHE A 449 47.37 45.67 -17.52
N THR A 450 48.09 46.21 -18.50
CA THR A 450 47.80 46.17 -19.93
C THR A 450 48.02 44.79 -20.53
N PHE A 451 47.10 44.35 -21.39
CA PHE A 451 47.43 43.59 -22.60
C PHE A 451 46.51 44.04 -23.75
N ASN A 452 47.11 44.69 -24.74
CA ASN A 452 46.51 45.00 -26.03
C ASN A 452 46.51 43.75 -26.92
N PHE A 453 45.39 43.49 -27.57
CA PHE A 453 45.39 43.01 -28.95
C PHE A 453 44.27 43.74 -29.72
N ASP A 454 44.70 44.63 -30.60
CA ASP A 454 43.94 45.18 -31.71
C ASP A 454 43.59 44.07 -32.72
N HIS A 455 42.36 44.02 -33.21
CA HIS A 455 42.09 44.51 -34.57
C HIS A 455 40.60 44.57 -34.95
N LYS A 456 40.21 45.78 -35.34
CA LYS A 456 39.39 46.18 -36.50
C LYS A 456 37.92 45.73 -36.60
N ASN A 457 37.05 46.70 -36.30
CA ASN A 457 36.04 47.29 -37.18
C ASN A 457 35.71 46.53 -38.48
N GLU A 458 34.42 46.23 -38.65
CA GLU A 458 33.68 46.78 -39.79
C GLU A 458 32.18 46.95 -39.48
N LYS A 459 31.66 48.10 -39.91
CA LYS A 459 30.27 48.53 -39.85
C LYS A 459 29.47 47.75 -40.88
N GLU A 460 28.21 47.46 -40.59
CA GLU A 460 27.16 47.79 -41.55
C GLU A 460 25.80 48.03 -40.88
N LYS A 461 25.19 49.13 -41.31
CA LYS A 461 23.87 49.63 -40.96
C LYS A 461 22.86 48.90 -41.84
N CYS A 462 21.68 48.60 -41.32
CA CYS A 462 20.46 48.92 -42.06
C CYS A 462 19.27 49.12 -41.12
N ASN A 463 18.85 50.38 -41.04
CA ASN A 463 17.54 50.79 -40.55
C ASN A 463 16.47 50.29 -41.52
N GLY A 464 15.30 49.94 -40.99
CA GLY A 464 14.08 49.68 -41.74
C GLY A 464 12.87 49.72 -40.83
N SER A 465 12.27 50.89 -40.75
CA SER A 465 11.14 51.28 -39.92
C SER A 465 9.77 50.82 -40.45
N SER A 466 8.84 50.65 -39.51
CA SER A 466 7.43 51.10 -39.57
C SER A 466 6.38 50.31 -40.36
N SER A 467 5.35 49.88 -39.59
CA SER A 467 3.89 49.95 -39.85
C SER A 467 3.29 49.24 -41.06
N ALA A 468 2.52 48.18 -40.80
CA ALA A 468 1.05 48.11 -40.93
C ALA A 468 0.55 46.76 -40.40
#